data_AF-G3HKX5-F1
#
_entry.id   AF-G3HKX5-F1
#
_cell.length_a   1.000
_cell.length_b   1.000
_cell.length_c   1.000
_cell.angle_alpha   90.00
_cell.angle_beta   90.00
_cell.angle_gamma   90.00
#
_symmetry.space_group_name_H-M   'P 1'
#
loop_
_entity.id
_entity.type
_entity.pdbx_description
1 polymer ?
#
loop_
_entity_poly.entity_id
_entity_poly.type
_entity_poly.pdbx_seq_one_letter_code
_entity_poly.pdbx_strand_id
1 'polypeptide(L)'
;MPVEKKALEMVEKCLDKYFQHLCNDLEAFSAHAGRKTVKLEDMELLLRRQGLVTDQVSLHVLVERYLPLEYRQLLIPCAFSGNSVFPAQ
;
A
#
# COMPACT_ATOMS: atom_id res chain seq x y z
N MET A 1 6.16 -21.93 12.65
CA MET A 1 5.60 -21.82 14.02
C MET A 1 4.19 -22.37 14.01
N PRO A 2 3.82 -23.32 14.89
CA PRO A 2 2.43 -23.73 15.04
C PRO A 2 1.60 -22.62 15.68
N VAL A 3 0.36 -22.44 15.23
CA VAL A 3 -0.58 -21.43 15.72
C VAL A 3 -1.84 -22.14 16.23
N GLU A 4 -2.32 -21.76 17.41
CA GLU A 4 -3.56 -22.32 17.97
C GLU A 4 -4.77 -21.82 17.17
N LYS A 5 -5.79 -22.68 17.00
CA LYS A 5 -7.04 -22.33 16.30
C LYS A 5 -7.69 -21.05 16.85
N LYS A 6 -7.75 -20.90 18.18
CA LYS A 6 -8.32 -19.69 18.81
C LYS A 6 -7.53 -18.41 18.48
N ALA A 7 -6.21 -18.52 18.34
CA ALA A 7 -5.39 -17.40 17.93
C ALA A 7 -5.69 -17.00 16.48
N LEU A 8 -5.91 -17.98 15.59
CA LEU A 8 -6.31 -17.72 14.21
C LEU A 8 -7.68 -17.03 14.13
N GLU A 9 -8.68 -17.52 14.88
CA GLU A 9 -10.01 -16.88 14.97
C GLU A 9 -9.92 -15.44 15.49
N MET A 10 -8.96 -15.15 16.37
CA MET A 10 -8.72 -13.78 16.83
C MET A 10 -8.07 -12.91 15.75
N VAL A 11 -7.15 -13.46 14.96
CA VAL A 11 -6.55 -12.74 13.81
C VAL A 11 -7.63 -12.36 12.80
N GLU A 12 -8.55 -13.26 12.47
CA GLU A 12 -9.69 -12.97 11.58
C GLU A 12 -10.51 -11.78 12.06
N LYS A 13 -10.88 -11.75 13.35
CA LYS A 13 -11.60 -10.61 13.95
C LYS A 13 -10.79 -9.31 13.93
N CYS A 14 -9.46 -9.39 14.04
CA CYS A 14 -8.59 -8.23 13.91
C CYS A 14 -8.57 -7.72 12.46
N LEU A 15 -8.62 -8.62 11.47
CA LEU A 15 -8.68 -8.25 10.05
C LEU A 15 -9.98 -7.50 9.73
N ASP A 16 -11.13 -7.92 10.28
CA ASP A 16 -12.39 -7.20 10.10
C ASP A 16 -12.28 -5.74 10.58
N LYS A 17 -11.71 -5.53 11.77
CA LYS A 17 -11.48 -4.19 12.31
C LYS A 17 -10.47 -3.41 11.47
N TYR A 18 -9.40 -4.06 11.03
CA TYR A 18 -8.40 -3.44 10.18
C TYR A 18 -9.01 -2.90 8.89
N PHE A 19 -9.82 -3.70 8.18
CA PHE A 19 -10.47 -3.27 6.95
C PHE A 19 -11.50 -2.17 7.20
N GLN A 20 -12.23 -2.21 8.32
CA GLN A 20 -13.13 -1.12 8.69
C GLN A 20 -12.38 0.22 8.86
N HIS A 21 -11.26 0.21 9.59
CA HIS A 21 -10.44 1.41 9.78
C HIS A 21 -9.83 1.88 8.45
N LEU A 22 -9.29 0.95 7.65
CA LEU A 22 -8.71 1.25 6.35
C LEU A 22 -9.72 1.92 5.41
N CYS A 23 -10.94 1.40 5.31
CA CYS A 23 -11.98 1.99 4.46
C CYS A 23 -12.35 3.40 4.92
N ASN A 24 -12.53 3.61 6.23
CA ASN A 24 -12.85 4.92 6.79
C ASN A 24 -11.75 5.96 6.50
N ASP A 25 -10.49 5.55 6.59
CA ASP A 25 -9.35 6.43 6.31
C ASP A 25 -9.27 6.82 4.83
N LEU A 26 -9.45 5.85 3.92
CA LEU A 26 -9.42 6.11 2.47
C LEU A 26 -10.61 6.96 2.02
N GLU A 27 -11.78 6.77 2.63
CA GLU A 27 -12.94 7.64 2.41
C GLU A 27 -12.61 9.07 2.85
N ALA A 28 -12.01 9.26 4.03
CA ALA A 28 -11.62 10.58 4.51
C ALA A 28 -10.59 11.25 3.57
N PHE A 29 -9.57 10.51 3.09
CA PHE A 29 -8.55 11.06 2.20
C PHE A 29 -9.11 11.45 0.83
N SER A 30 -9.89 10.56 0.20
CA SER A 30 -10.50 10.84 -1.09
C SER A 30 -11.52 11.98 -1.00
N ALA A 31 -12.36 12.01 0.05
CA ALA A 31 -13.32 13.08 0.29
C ALA A 31 -12.64 14.43 0.58
N HIS A 32 -11.55 14.44 1.34
CA HIS A 32 -10.75 15.65 1.58
C HIS A 32 -10.19 16.23 0.27
N ALA A 33 -9.81 15.37 -0.68
CA ALA A 33 -9.39 15.77 -2.01
C ALA A 33 -10.56 16.05 -2.98
N GLY A 34 -11.81 16.09 -2.50
CA GLY A 34 -13.00 16.34 -3.33
C GLY A 34 -13.34 15.22 -4.32
N ARG A 35 -12.79 14.01 -4.13
CA ARG A 35 -12.97 12.85 -5.01
C ARG A 35 -13.90 11.83 -4.37
N LYS A 36 -14.56 11.04 -5.22
CA LYS A 36 -15.32 9.84 -4.81
C LYS A 36 -14.57 8.54 -5.09
N THR A 37 -13.42 8.63 -5.73
CA THR A 37 -12.58 7.49 -6.13
C THR A 37 -11.28 7.55 -5.36
N VAL A 38 -10.95 6.44 -4.70
CA VAL A 38 -9.66 6.22 -4.05
C VAL A 38 -8.59 6.08 -5.12
N LYS A 39 -7.49 6.82 -4.97
CA LYS A 39 -6.33 6.75 -5.85
C LYS A 39 -5.11 6.19 -5.13
N LEU A 40 -4.04 5.96 -5.88
CA LEU A 40 -2.78 5.44 -5.34
C LEU A 40 -2.19 6.36 -4.28
N GLU A 41 -2.34 7.69 -4.43
CA GLU A 41 -1.82 8.66 -3.46
C GLU A 41 -2.52 8.55 -2.11
N ASP A 42 -3.80 8.17 -2.08
CA ASP A 42 -4.55 7.96 -0.83
C ASP A 42 -4.01 6.72 -0.09
N MET A 43 -3.66 5.67 -0.84
CA MET A 43 -3.04 4.45 -0.30
C MET A 43 -1.61 4.72 0.18
N GLU A 44 -0.82 5.48 -0.57
CA GLU A 44 0.54 5.88 -0.16
C GLU A 44 0.49 6.72 1.12
N LEU A 45 -0.44 7.68 1.20
CA LEU A 45 -0.65 8.50 2.40
C LEU A 45 -1.05 7.63 3.61
N LEU A 46 -1.95 6.66 3.41
CA LEU A 46 -2.35 5.71 4.45
C LEU A 46 -1.14 4.93 4.98
N LEU A 47 -0.34 4.36 4.09
CA LEU A 47 0.85 3.57 4.47
C LEU A 47 1.93 4.44 5.12
N ARG A 48 2.04 5.72 4.73
CA ARG A 48 2.90 6.70 5.40
C ARG A 48 2.39 7.00 6.81
N ARG A 49 1.08 7.18 6.99
CA ARG A 49 0.46 7.39 8.31
C ARG A 49 0.62 6.17 9.23
N GLN A 50 0.66 4.97 8.67
CA GLN A 50 0.94 3.72 9.40
C GLN A 50 2.43 3.51 9.70
N GLY A 51 3.33 4.38 9.19
CA GLY A 51 4.78 4.27 9.39
C GLY A 51 5.47 3.21 8.52
N LEU A 52 4.78 2.65 7.52
CA LEU A 52 5.34 1.67 6.59
C LEU A 52 6.12 2.35 5.47
N VAL A 53 5.58 3.44 4.92
CA VAL A 53 6.27 4.30 3.96
C VAL A 53 6.95 5.44 4.73
N THR A 54 8.24 5.63 4.50
CA THR A 54 9.05 6.66 5.13
C THR A 54 9.97 7.30 4.09
N ASP A 55 10.73 8.32 4.48
CA ASP A 55 11.68 8.95 3.55
C ASP A 55 12.84 8.01 3.18
N GLN A 56 13.05 6.93 3.95
CA GLN A 56 14.05 5.89 3.67
C GLN A 56 13.46 4.68 2.92
N VAL A 57 12.14 4.46 3.01
CA VAL A 57 11.46 3.30 2.43
C VAL A 57 10.26 3.78 1.62
N SER A 58 10.40 3.77 0.30
CA SER A 58 9.33 4.17 -0.62
C SER A 58 8.28 3.06 -0.80
N LEU A 59 7.10 3.44 -1.30
CA LEU A 59 6.04 2.50 -1.64
C LEU A 59 6.51 1.44 -2.65
N HIS A 60 7.32 1.83 -3.63
CA HIS A 60 7.85 0.94 -4.66
C HIS A 60 8.71 -0.18 -4.05
N VAL A 61 9.53 0.13 -3.05
CA VAL A 61 10.32 -0.87 -2.32
C VAL A 61 9.43 -1.88 -1.59
N LEU A 62 8.33 -1.43 -0.99
CA LEU A 62 7.36 -2.31 -0.35
C LEU A 62 6.67 -3.23 -1.38
N VAL A 63 6.25 -2.67 -2.52
CA VAL A 63 5.66 -3.42 -3.63
C VAL A 63 6.62 -4.49 -4.13
N GLU A 64 7.88 -4.14 -4.34
CA GLU A 64 8.92 -5.08 -4.78
C GLU A 64 9.16 -6.23 -3.81
N ARG A 65 9.10 -5.94 -2.50
CA ARG A 65 9.40 -6.91 -1.44
C ARG A 65 8.24 -7.85 -1.13
N TYR A 66 7.00 -7.35 -1.16
CA TYR A 66 5.84 -8.07 -0.63
C TYR A 66 4.86 -8.55 -1.70
N LEU A 67 4.92 -8.05 -2.95
CA LEU A 67 4.00 -8.47 -4.01
C LEU A 67 4.65 -9.41 -5.05
N PRO A 68 3.94 -10.46 -5.49
CA PRO A 68 4.32 -11.28 -6.65
C PRO A 68 4.55 -10.47 -7.93
N LEU A 69 5.35 -11.02 -8.85
CA LEU A 69 5.75 -10.36 -10.10
C LEU A 69 4.56 -9.85 -10.93
N GLU A 70 3.50 -10.63 -11.04
CA GLU A 70 2.28 -10.31 -11.78
C GLU A 70 1.61 -9.01 -11.29
N TYR A 71 1.58 -8.76 -9.98
CA TYR A 71 1.06 -7.49 -9.44
C TYR A 71 2.07 -6.36 -9.55
N ARG A 72 3.37 -6.65 -9.42
CA ARG A 72 4.42 -5.64 -9.58
C ARG A 72 4.44 -5.05 -10.97
N GLN A 73 4.21 -5.84 -12.01
CA GLN A 73 4.15 -5.37 -13.40
C GLN A 73 3.00 -4.37 -13.64
N LEU A 74 1.91 -4.46 -12.89
CA LEU A 74 0.78 -3.53 -12.98
C LEU A 74 1.07 -2.19 -12.29
N LEU A 75 1.82 -2.23 -11.18
CA LEU A 75 2.09 -1.06 -10.33
C LEU A 75 3.39 -0.34 -10.72
N ILE A 76 4.36 -1.09 -11.25
CA ILE A 76 5.72 -0.64 -11.60
C ILE A 76 6.01 -1.16 -13.02
N PRO A 77 5.35 -0.63 -14.06
CA PRO A 77 5.54 -1.09 -15.44
C PRO A 77 6.91 -0.71 -16.01
N CYS A 78 7.56 0.29 -15.44
CA CYS A 78 8.92 0.71 -15.77
C CYS A 78 9.68 1.08 -14.49
N ALA A 79 11.02 1.02 -14.55
CA ALA A 79 11.85 1.37 -13.40
C ALA A 79 11.77 2.88 -13.12
N PHE A 80 11.23 3.24 -11.95
CA PHE A 80 11.17 4.63 -11.45
C PHE A 80 12.48 5.07 -10.77
N SER A 81 13.40 4.14 -10.55
CA SER A 81 14.71 4.39 -9.95
C SER A 81 15.64 5.10 -10.96
N GLY A 82 15.63 6.44 -10.97
CA GLY A 82 16.77 7.29 -11.38
C GLY A 82 17.47 6.96 -12.71
N ASN A 83 16.83 6.26 -13.63
CA ASN A 83 17.46 5.85 -14.88
C ASN A 83 17.68 7.09 -15.75
N SER A 84 18.94 7.47 -15.90
CA SER A 84 19.36 8.44 -16.92
C SER A 84 19.22 7.78 -18.30
N VAL A 85 18.08 7.95 -18.94
CA VAL A 85 17.86 7.48 -20.31
C VAL A 85 18.57 8.45 -21.25
N PHE A 86 19.71 8.04 -21.81
CA PHE A 86 20.41 8.78 -22.85
C PHE A 86 20.13 8.15 -24.23
N PRO A 87 19.83 8.93 -25.29
CA PRO A 87 19.59 10.38 -25.27
C PRO A 87 18.20 10.71 -24.71
N ALA A 88 18.08 11.87 -24.07
CA ALA A 88 16.78 12.41 -23.66
C ALA A 88 15.94 12.67 -24.93
N GLN A 89 14.70 12.16 -24.95
CA GLN A 89 13.72 12.47 -26.01
C GLN A 89 13.20 13.90 -25.88
#